data_AF-A0AAJ2C739-F1
#
_entry.id   AF-A0AAJ2C739-F1
#
_cell.length_a   1.000
_cell.length_b   1.000
_cell.length_c   1.000
_cell.angle_alpha   90.00
_cell.angle_beta   90.00
_cell.angle_gamma   90.00
#
_symmetry.space_group_name_H-M   'P 1'
#
loop_
_entity.id
_entity.type
_entity.pdbx_description
1 polymer ?
#
loop_
_entity_poly.entity_id
_entity_poly.type
_entity_poly.pdbx_seq_one_letter_code
_entity_poly.pdbx_strand_id
1 'polypeptide(L)'
;MAANALPILVAGLTADGDRQKSIALLQLAGQVTRRDRLINAMLIDEELPKNRPDRVIKLFDRAMAVSTEVRSFYLERLATATLNPAAIQALAPMLGRAPDWGNEYWAAALRFSQAVPQVGELRLRIAQSPWNQRKPLETDALLVTRLVESGQYDTASKLARALGLKTTAGDSLINSDFLQVSRFSPVDWELTQSGEIGVTVDPAKSSLLLSSLPSSSGIAARQIAALTPGRYQLDWKLTGLKASPGAELRYRLSCTDPGISGGKSADSGQLGEGAGSEMINLPASPCRWYWFELELDAMNVDSGVDITLDRLSLRRQVAGSGRPVRRPVQN
;
A
#
# COMPACT_ATOMS: atom_id res chain seq x y z
N MET A 1 37.42 -16.70 26.39
CA MET A 1 37.09 -15.68 27.43
C MET A 1 37.73 -14.30 27.20
N ALA A 2 38.68 -14.12 26.28
CA ALA A 2 39.25 -12.78 25.97
C ALA A 2 38.36 -11.86 25.11
N ALA A 3 37.27 -12.37 24.53
CA ALA A 3 36.46 -11.62 23.55
C ALA A 3 35.63 -10.45 24.14
N ASN A 4 35.46 -10.37 25.47
CA ASN A 4 34.60 -9.34 26.09
C ASN A 4 35.38 -8.25 26.85
N ALA A 5 36.71 -8.32 26.91
CA ALA A 5 37.51 -7.36 27.69
C ALA A 5 37.44 -5.93 27.12
N LEU A 6 37.46 -5.79 25.79
CA LEU A 6 37.42 -4.49 25.12
C LEU A 6 36.10 -3.73 25.36
N PRO A 7 34.91 -4.33 25.16
CA PRO A 7 33.65 -3.68 25.51
C PRO A 7 33.56 -3.21 26.96
N ILE A 8 34.05 -4.02 27.91
CA ILE A 8 34.02 -3.69 29.34
C ILE A 8 34.92 -2.49 29.65
N LEU A 9 36.12 -2.44 29.06
CA LEU A 9 37.04 -1.30 29.22
C LEU A 9 36.47 -0.01 28.65
N VAL A 10 35.83 -0.07 27.47
CA VAL A 10 35.14 1.09 26.89
C VAL A 10 33.98 1.55 27.79
N ALA A 11 33.18 0.63 28.31
CA ALA A 11 32.08 0.96 29.20
C ALA A 11 32.56 1.58 30.52
N GLY A 12 33.65 1.04 31.10
CA GLY A 12 34.29 1.59 32.31
C GLY A 12 34.77 3.03 32.12
N LEU A 13 35.50 3.30 31.04
CA LEU A 13 35.95 4.68 30.73
C LEU A 13 34.78 5.66 30.53
N THR A 14 33.65 5.18 30.00
CA THR A 14 32.44 6.01 29.89
C THR A 14 31.84 6.31 31.27
N ALA A 15 31.78 5.31 32.15
CA ALA A 15 31.24 5.44 33.50
C ALA A 15 32.09 6.36 34.39
N ASP A 16 33.41 6.37 34.19
CA ASP A 16 34.36 7.22 34.91
C ASP A 16 34.37 8.68 34.40
N GLY A 17 33.53 9.03 33.41
CA GLY A 17 33.44 10.37 32.83
C GLY A 17 34.51 10.68 31.76
N ASP A 18 35.40 9.73 31.47
CA ASP A 18 36.53 9.84 30.55
C ASP A 18 36.10 9.65 29.07
N ARG A 19 35.08 10.41 28.64
CA ARG A 19 34.39 10.21 27.36
C ARG A 19 35.32 10.23 26.14
N GLN A 20 36.33 11.13 26.11
CA GLN A 20 37.28 11.19 24.99
C GLN A 20 38.10 9.90 24.87
N LYS A 21 38.60 9.36 25.99
CA LYS A 21 39.37 8.11 26.00
C LYS A 21 38.50 6.92 25.65
N SER A 22 37.27 6.90 26.16
CA SER A 22 36.27 5.87 25.80
C SER A 22 36.03 5.84 24.29
N ILE A 23 35.78 7.00 23.66
CA ILE A 23 35.56 7.09 22.21
C ILE A 23 36.82 6.66 21.43
N ALA A 24 38.01 7.10 21.85
CA ALA A 24 39.26 6.72 21.20
C ALA A 24 39.51 5.19 21.27
N LEU A 25 39.27 4.59 22.45
CA LEU A 25 39.39 3.15 22.64
C LEU A 25 38.35 2.39 21.82
N LEU A 26 37.10 2.88 21.78
CA LEU A 26 36.03 2.28 20.99
C LEU A 26 36.37 2.27 19.49
N GLN A 27 36.93 3.37 18.98
CA GLN A 27 37.39 3.45 17.58
C GLN A 27 38.54 2.48 17.29
N LEU A 28 39.51 2.38 18.19
CA LEU A 28 40.64 1.45 18.05
C LEU A 28 40.18 -0.01 18.13
N ALA A 29 39.33 -0.34 19.11
CA ALA A 29 38.71 -1.66 19.23
C ALA A 29 37.95 -2.02 17.94
N GLY A 30 37.23 -1.05 17.36
CA GLY A 30 36.59 -1.18 16.06
C GLY A 30 37.53 -1.45 14.89
N GLN A 31 38.81 -1.09 14.96
CA GLN A 31 39.79 -1.45 13.93
C GLN A 31 40.32 -2.88 14.11
N VAL A 32 40.44 -3.34 15.36
CA VAL A 32 41.02 -4.64 15.71
C VAL A 32 40.00 -5.77 15.62
N THR A 33 38.77 -5.57 16.10
CA THR A 33 37.77 -6.65 16.25
C THR A 33 36.57 -6.47 15.32
N ARG A 34 36.64 -7.09 14.13
CA ARG A 34 35.56 -7.00 13.12
C ARG A 34 34.25 -7.68 13.49
N ARG A 35 34.35 -8.77 14.23
CA ARG A 35 33.25 -9.67 14.57
C ARG A 35 32.71 -9.50 16.00
N ASP A 36 33.26 -8.56 16.76
CA ASP A 36 32.79 -8.29 18.12
C ASP A 36 31.47 -7.52 18.07
N ARG A 37 30.39 -8.18 18.52
CA ARG A 37 29.03 -7.66 18.46
C ARG A 37 28.85 -6.43 19.36
N LEU A 38 29.50 -6.41 20.52
CA LEU A 38 29.35 -5.32 21.49
C LEU A 38 30.10 -4.08 21.02
N ILE A 39 31.31 -4.23 20.50
CA ILE A 39 32.05 -3.10 19.90
C ILE A 39 31.29 -2.53 18.70
N ASN A 40 30.76 -3.38 17.81
CA ASN A 40 29.97 -2.90 16.67
C ASN A 40 28.68 -2.18 17.13
N ALA A 41 27.98 -2.68 18.16
CA ALA A 41 26.81 -2.00 18.73
C ALA A 41 27.18 -0.62 19.32
N MET A 42 28.22 -0.55 20.14
CA MET A 42 28.69 0.71 20.74
C MET A 42 29.11 1.73 19.68
N LEU A 43 29.76 1.28 18.59
CA LEU A 43 30.10 2.16 17.45
C LEU A 43 28.86 2.71 16.74
N ILE A 44 27.81 1.91 16.59
CA ILE A 44 26.54 2.34 16.00
C ILE A 44 25.89 3.41 16.90
N ASP A 45 25.78 3.13 18.20
CA ASP A 45 25.17 4.05 19.17
C ASP A 45 25.92 5.40 19.25
N GLU A 46 27.24 5.40 19.10
CA GLU A 46 28.05 6.61 19.09
C GLU A 46 27.96 7.40 17.76
N GLU A 47 27.70 6.75 16.63
CA GLU A 47 27.61 7.41 15.33
C GLU A 47 26.19 7.86 14.95
N LEU A 48 25.15 7.22 15.50
CA LEU A 48 23.74 7.57 15.25
C LEU A 48 23.43 9.06 15.54
N PRO A 49 23.82 9.64 16.69
CA PRO A 49 23.55 11.05 17.01
C PRO A 49 24.29 12.06 16.11
N LYS A 50 25.36 11.63 15.42
CA LYS A 50 26.23 12.51 14.62
C LYS A 50 25.70 12.78 13.21
N ASN A 51 24.54 12.20 12.86
CA ASN A 51 23.91 12.34 11.54
C ASN A 51 24.85 11.98 10.36
N ARG A 52 25.60 10.88 10.49
CA ARG A 52 26.56 10.38 9.50
C ARG A 52 26.08 9.07 8.86
N PRO A 53 25.09 9.11 7.95
CA PRO A 53 24.44 7.91 7.45
C PRO A 53 25.40 6.95 6.73
N ASP A 54 26.43 7.43 6.03
CA ASP A 54 27.42 6.56 5.36
C ASP A 54 28.21 5.70 6.35
N ARG A 55 28.55 6.30 7.50
CA ARG A 55 29.32 5.63 8.54
C ARG A 55 28.46 4.58 9.22
N VAL A 56 27.21 4.93 9.54
CA VAL A 56 26.24 4.05 10.19
C VAL A 56 25.89 2.86 9.30
N ILE A 57 25.65 3.06 8.00
CA ILE A 57 25.41 1.95 7.04
C ILE A 57 26.58 0.97 7.05
N LYS A 58 27.82 1.45 6.92
CA LYS A 58 29.01 0.58 6.93
C LYS A 58 29.16 -0.22 8.23
N LEU A 59 28.75 0.35 9.36
CA LEU A 59 28.76 -0.33 10.65
C LEU A 59 27.68 -1.42 10.70
N PHE A 60 26.48 -1.14 10.20
CA PHE A 60 25.42 -2.14 10.08
C PHE A 60 25.79 -3.26 9.10
N ASP A 61 26.31 -2.95 7.92
CA ASP A 61 26.75 -3.97 6.94
C ASP A 61 27.76 -4.93 7.57
N ARG A 62 28.75 -4.37 8.29
CA ARG A 62 29.75 -5.16 9.01
C ARG A 62 29.14 -5.98 10.13
N ALA A 63 28.23 -5.43 10.92
CA ALA A 63 27.59 -6.13 12.03
C ALA A 63 26.68 -7.26 11.54
N MET A 64 25.90 -7.01 10.49
CA MET A 64 24.96 -7.96 9.88
C MET A 64 25.66 -9.05 9.05
N ALA A 65 26.90 -8.83 8.61
CA ALA A 65 27.70 -9.85 7.91
C ALA A 65 28.29 -10.92 8.87
N VAL A 66 28.14 -10.78 10.19
CA VAL A 66 28.74 -11.70 11.17
C VAL A 66 28.02 -13.04 11.22
N SER A 67 26.69 -13.04 11.37
CA SER A 67 25.85 -14.24 11.32
C SER A 67 24.39 -13.87 11.04
N THR A 68 23.62 -14.86 10.58
CA THR A 68 22.18 -14.75 10.34
C THR A 68 21.42 -14.28 11.58
N GLU A 69 21.76 -14.81 12.76
CA GLU A 69 21.09 -14.47 14.02
C GLU A 69 21.35 -13.01 14.42
N VAL A 70 22.56 -12.52 14.17
CA VAL A 70 22.94 -11.13 14.45
C VAL A 70 22.23 -10.18 13.50
N ARG A 71 22.15 -10.55 12.21
CA ARG A 71 21.41 -9.81 11.20
C ARG A 71 19.94 -9.67 11.60
N SER A 72 19.28 -10.78 11.94
CA SER A 72 17.89 -10.76 12.42
C SER A 72 17.70 -9.85 13.64
N PHE A 73 18.58 -9.96 14.64
CA PHE A 73 18.52 -9.12 15.83
C PHE A 73 18.59 -7.62 15.52
N TYR A 74 19.54 -7.18 14.68
CA TYR A 74 19.63 -5.76 14.31
C TYR A 74 18.47 -5.29 13.45
N LEU A 75 18.00 -6.12 12.51
CA LEU A 75 16.84 -5.80 11.68
C LEU A 75 15.58 -5.60 12.52
N GLU A 76 15.34 -6.47 13.50
CA GLU A 76 14.21 -6.33 14.43
C GLU A 76 14.30 -5.06 15.29
N ARG A 77 15.51 -4.68 15.71
CA ARG A 77 15.70 -3.42 16.46
C ARG A 77 15.47 -2.19 15.58
N LEU A 78 15.94 -2.20 14.33
CA LEU A 78 15.66 -1.12 13.37
C LEU A 78 14.16 -1.03 13.05
N ALA A 79 13.51 -2.18 12.83
CA ALA A 79 12.07 -2.27 12.63
C ALA A 79 11.30 -1.69 13.83
N THR A 80 11.65 -2.11 15.05
CA THR A 80 11.04 -1.59 16.29
C THR A 80 11.30 -0.09 16.46
N ALA A 81 12.51 0.39 16.14
CA ALA A 81 12.84 1.81 16.21
C ALA A 81 11.95 2.67 15.29
N THR A 82 11.37 2.09 14.24
CA THR A 82 10.47 2.77 13.31
C THR A 82 9.16 3.21 13.98
N LEU A 83 8.81 2.63 15.13
CA LEU A 83 7.70 3.11 15.97
C LEU A 83 7.90 4.55 16.44
N ASN A 84 9.15 5.02 16.53
CA ASN A 84 9.46 6.39 16.89
C ASN A 84 9.50 7.28 15.63
N PRO A 85 8.63 8.30 15.51
CA PRO A 85 8.65 9.23 14.36
C PRO A 85 10.00 9.91 14.13
N ALA A 86 10.79 10.14 15.19
CA ALA A 86 12.13 10.71 15.07
C ALA A 86 13.10 9.77 14.34
N ALA A 87 12.90 8.45 14.43
CA ALA A 87 13.74 7.47 13.75
C ALA A 87 13.59 7.54 12.22
N ILE A 88 12.43 7.96 11.71
CA ILE A 88 12.19 8.13 10.26
C ILE A 88 13.22 9.08 9.65
N GLN A 89 13.62 10.14 10.37
CA GLN A 89 14.62 11.09 9.90
C GLN A 89 16.01 10.47 9.76
N ALA A 90 16.39 9.58 10.68
CA ALA A 90 17.68 8.88 10.64
C ALA A 90 17.68 7.71 9.65
N LEU A 91 16.56 6.99 9.54
CA LEU A 91 16.44 5.80 8.70
C LEU A 91 16.29 6.14 7.21
N ALA A 92 15.65 7.25 6.86
CA ALA A 92 15.41 7.59 5.46
C ALA A 92 16.71 7.74 4.64
N PRO A 93 17.75 8.48 5.08
CA PRO A 93 19.04 8.51 4.40
C PRO A 93 19.74 7.15 4.29
N MET A 94 19.54 6.28 5.28
CA MET A 94 20.15 4.94 5.31
C MET A 94 19.51 4.04 4.27
N LEU A 95 18.20 3.86 4.34
CA LEU A 95 17.43 2.99 3.45
C LEU A 95 17.28 3.57 2.03
N GLY A 96 17.28 4.90 1.92
CA GLY A 96 17.27 5.62 0.65
C GLY A 96 18.51 5.36 -0.22
N ARG A 97 19.59 4.83 0.35
CA ARG A 97 20.77 4.36 -0.39
C ARG A 97 20.69 2.90 -0.83
N ALA A 98 19.58 2.22 -0.55
CA ALA A 98 19.33 0.83 -0.90
C ALA A 98 20.44 -0.13 -0.42
N PRO A 99 20.70 -0.20 0.90
CA PRO A 99 21.67 -1.16 1.43
C PRO A 99 21.21 -2.60 1.15
N ASP A 100 22.15 -3.55 1.08
CA ASP A 100 21.87 -4.95 0.74
C ASP A 100 20.86 -5.62 1.69
N TRP A 101 20.79 -5.16 2.94
CA TRP A 101 19.83 -5.64 3.95
C TRP A 101 18.48 -4.92 3.93
N GLY A 102 18.29 -3.92 3.06
CA GLY A 102 17.09 -3.08 3.02
C GLY A 102 15.80 -3.87 2.81
N ASN A 103 15.81 -4.88 1.93
CA ASN A 103 14.65 -5.74 1.68
C ASN A 103 14.22 -6.52 2.93
N GLU A 104 15.20 -7.03 3.69
CA GLU A 104 14.91 -7.75 4.94
C GLU A 104 14.42 -6.81 6.03
N TYR A 105 14.90 -5.55 6.05
CA TYR A 105 14.35 -4.52 6.93
C TYR A 105 12.86 -4.29 6.64
N TRP A 106 12.45 -4.13 5.39
CA TRP A 106 11.04 -3.92 5.04
C TRP A 106 10.18 -5.12 5.47
N ALA A 107 10.65 -6.35 5.24
CA ALA A 107 9.96 -7.55 5.67
C ALA A 107 9.85 -7.64 7.20
N ALA A 108 10.90 -7.27 7.94
CA ALA A 108 10.90 -7.24 9.40
C ALA A 108 9.98 -6.15 9.95
N ALA A 109 10.02 -4.94 9.38
CA ALA A 109 9.21 -3.80 9.80
C ALA A 109 7.70 -4.09 9.67
N LEU A 110 7.29 -4.78 8.60
CA LEU A 110 5.92 -5.20 8.43
C LEU A 110 5.46 -6.25 9.45
N ARG A 111 6.33 -6.89 10.23
CA ARG A 111 5.86 -7.79 11.32
C ARG A 111 5.25 -7.03 12.49
N PHE A 112 5.57 -5.74 12.64
CA PHE A 112 5.08 -4.88 13.71
C PHE A 112 3.89 -4.06 13.21
N SER A 113 2.67 -4.53 13.45
CA SER A 113 1.43 -3.86 12.99
C SER A 113 1.34 -2.40 13.43
N GLN A 114 1.80 -2.09 14.65
CA GLN A 114 1.81 -0.73 15.21
C GLN A 114 2.76 0.24 14.46
N ALA A 115 3.75 -0.28 13.72
CA ALA A 115 4.70 0.52 12.97
C ALA A 115 4.24 0.82 11.53
N VAL A 116 3.16 0.18 11.07
CA VAL A 116 2.68 0.29 9.67
C VAL A 116 2.53 1.74 9.19
N PRO A 117 1.94 2.67 9.96
CA PRO A 117 1.84 4.07 9.53
C PRO A 117 3.22 4.70 9.26
N GLN A 118 4.17 4.54 10.20
CA GLN A 118 5.52 5.09 10.12
C GLN A 118 6.35 4.43 9.02
N VAL A 119 6.19 3.12 8.82
CA VAL A 119 6.81 2.38 7.71
C VAL A 119 6.30 2.91 6.37
N GLY A 120 5.00 3.17 6.26
CA GLY A 120 4.38 3.80 5.08
C GLY A 120 4.95 5.18 4.78
N GLU A 121 5.06 6.04 5.79
CA GLU A 121 5.67 7.37 5.67
C GLU A 121 7.14 7.30 5.25
N LEU A 122 7.92 6.41 5.87
CA LEU A 122 9.33 6.20 5.56
C LEU A 122 9.51 5.71 4.11
N ARG A 123 8.72 4.73 3.68
CA ARG A 123 8.76 4.20 2.32
C ARG A 123 8.35 5.25 1.28
N LEU A 124 7.29 6.02 1.56
CA LEU A 124 6.82 7.12 0.70
C LEU A 124 7.90 8.18 0.54
N ARG A 125 8.55 8.56 1.63
CA ARG A 125 9.66 9.52 1.63
C ARG A 125 10.82 9.04 0.75
N ILE A 126 11.19 7.77 0.86
CA ILE A 126 12.27 7.16 0.05
C ILE A 126 11.88 7.04 -1.44
N ALA A 127 10.59 6.85 -1.75
CA ALA A 127 10.12 6.86 -3.13
C ALA A 127 10.20 8.24 -3.80
N GLN A 128 10.32 9.31 -3.01
CA GLN A 128 10.39 10.70 -3.47
C GLN A 128 11.83 11.24 -3.46
N SER A 129 12.00 12.50 -3.86
CA SER A 129 13.28 13.20 -3.78
C SER A 129 13.81 13.25 -2.34
N PRO A 130 15.12 13.07 -2.10
CA PRO A 130 16.19 12.95 -3.09
C PRO A 130 16.44 11.53 -3.63
N TRP A 131 15.93 10.48 -2.98
CA TRP A 131 16.33 9.10 -3.29
C TRP A 131 15.63 8.49 -4.51
N ASN A 132 14.41 8.92 -4.81
CA ASN A 132 13.63 8.53 -5.99
C ASN A 132 13.52 7.00 -6.19
N GLN A 133 13.46 6.21 -5.10
CA GLN A 133 13.28 4.76 -5.19
C GLN A 133 11.83 4.39 -5.52
N ARG A 134 11.43 4.63 -6.77
CA ARG A 134 10.06 4.44 -7.28
C ARG A 134 9.77 3.01 -7.74
N LYS A 135 10.80 2.18 -7.92
CA LYS A 135 10.62 0.77 -8.25
C LYS A 135 9.95 0.08 -7.05
N PRO A 136 8.81 -0.62 -7.22
CA PRO A 136 8.17 -1.23 -6.08
C PRO A 136 8.85 -2.56 -5.72
N LEU A 137 8.96 -2.78 -4.42
CA LEU A 137 9.48 -3.96 -3.76
C LEU A 137 8.37 -4.99 -3.58
N GLU A 138 8.75 -6.23 -3.27
CA GLU A 138 7.79 -7.31 -2.99
C GLU A 138 6.90 -6.98 -1.78
N THR A 139 7.45 -6.29 -0.78
CA THR A 139 6.74 -5.91 0.44
C THR A 139 5.79 -4.72 0.26
N ASP A 140 5.89 -3.96 -0.84
CA ASP A 140 5.13 -2.72 -1.01
C ASP A 140 3.62 -2.96 -1.18
N ALA A 141 3.23 -4.05 -1.83
CA ALA A 141 1.81 -4.43 -1.95
C ALA A 141 1.20 -4.71 -0.57
N LEU A 142 1.87 -5.55 0.24
CA LEU A 142 1.44 -5.85 1.61
C LEU A 142 1.42 -4.60 2.51
N LEU A 143 2.39 -3.69 2.35
CA LEU A 143 2.41 -2.42 3.08
C LEU A 143 1.19 -1.57 2.72
N VAL A 144 0.85 -1.45 1.43
CA VAL A 144 -0.35 -0.71 0.99
C VAL A 144 -1.62 -1.31 1.58
N THR A 145 -1.78 -2.64 1.52
CA THR A 145 -2.93 -3.33 2.13
C THR A 145 -3.05 -3.01 3.61
N ARG A 146 -1.96 -3.15 4.39
CA ARG A 146 -1.98 -2.88 5.83
C ARG A 146 -2.19 -1.41 6.18
N LEU A 147 -1.75 -0.48 5.34
CA LEU A 147 -2.05 0.94 5.50
C LEU A 147 -3.56 1.16 5.35
N VAL A 148 -4.22 0.53 4.39
CA VAL A 148 -5.69 0.62 4.25
C VAL A 148 -6.40 -0.01 5.46
N GLU A 149 -6.00 -1.22 5.87
CA GLU A 149 -6.57 -1.91 7.04
C GLU A 149 -6.44 -1.10 8.34
N SER A 150 -5.39 -0.29 8.46
CA SER A 150 -5.15 0.60 9.61
C SER A 150 -5.74 2.01 9.44
N GLY A 151 -6.56 2.25 8.41
CA GLY A 151 -7.22 3.53 8.16
C GLY A 151 -6.31 4.61 7.56
N GLN A 152 -5.08 4.28 7.18
CA GLN A 152 -4.08 5.20 6.61
C GLN A 152 -4.25 5.36 5.09
N TYR A 153 -5.48 5.64 4.64
CA TYR A 153 -5.86 5.67 3.23
C TYR A 153 -5.07 6.70 2.39
N ASP A 154 -4.85 7.91 2.93
CA ASP A 154 -4.09 8.96 2.25
C ASP A 154 -2.63 8.52 2.00
N THR A 155 -2.00 7.87 2.98
CA THR A 155 -0.63 7.36 2.86
C THR A 155 -0.56 6.18 1.91
N ALA A 156 -1.50 5.23 1.99
CA ALA A 156 -1.61 4.10 1.07
C ALA A 156 -1.70 4.56 -0.38
N SER A 157 -2.60 5.51 -0.67
CA SER A 157 -2.81 6.02 -2.03
C SER A 157 -1.61 6.81 -2.56
N LYS A 158 -1.04 7.69 -1.73
CA LYS A 158 0.19 8.44 -2.11
C LYS A 158 1.35 7.51 -2.38
N LEU A 159 1.53 6.48 -1.55
CA LEU A 159 2.58 5.49 -1.71
C LEU A 159 2.40 4.71 -3.02
N ALA A 160 1.22 4.14 -3.26
CA ALA A 160 0.95 3.39 -4.49
C ALA A 160 1.23 4.24 -5.75
N ARG A 161 0.81 5.51 -5.77
CA ARG A 161 1.11 6.45 -6.86
C ARG A 161 2.59 6.76 -7.00
N ALA A 162 3.30 7.00 -5.89
CA ALA A 162 4.75 7.22 -5.90
C ALA A 162 5.53 6.00 -6.44
N LEU A 163 4.95 4.81 -6.29
CA LEU A 163 5.45 3.53 -6.78
C LEU A 163 4.95 3.19 -8.19
N GLY A 164 4.32 4.14 -8.90
CA GLY A 164 3.97 3.99 -10.31
C GLY A 164 2.57 3.46 -10.57
N LEU A 165 1.68 3.40 -9.58
CA LEU A 165 0.25 3.20 -9.84
C LEU A 165 -0.25 4.32 -10.75
N LYS A 166 -0.73 3.95 -11.94
CA LYS A 166 -1.25 4.92 -12.92
C LYS A 166 -2.70 5.23 -12.62
N THR A 167 -3.08 6.49 -12.79
CA THR A 167 -4.46 6.96 -12.64
C THR A 167 -5.00 7.39 -14.01
N THR A 168 -6.26 7.09 -14.30
CA THR A 168 -6.94 7.61 -15.49
C THR A 168 -7.39 9.04 -15.22
N ALA A 169 -7.02 9.98 -16.09
CA ALA A 169 -7.35 11.39 -15.89
C ALA A 169 -8.88 11.60 -15.89
N GLY A 170 -9.39 12.26 -14.85
CA GLY A 170 -10.82 12.54 -14.68
C GLY A 170 -11.65 11.38 -14.14
N ASP A 171 -11.04 10.21 -13.90
CA ASP A 171 -11.68 9.06 -13.28
C ASP A 171 -11.32 9.00 -11.78
N SER A 172 -12.32 8.67 -10.97
CA SER A 172 -12.13 8.44 -9.53
C SER A 172 -11.71 6.99 -9.24
N LEU A 173 -12.03 6.05 -10.14
CA LEU A 173 -11.59 4.66 -10.04
C LEU A 173 -10.22 4.49 -10.71
N ILE A 174 -9.41 3.61 -10.13
CA ILE A 174 -8.15 3.17 -10.69
C ILE A 174 -8.40 2.04 -11.68
N ASN A 175 -7.64 2.04 -12.78
CA ASN A 175 -7.65 0.98 -13.79
C ASN A 175 -9.07 0.71 -14.34
N SER A 176 -9.81 1.78 -14.67
CA SER A 176 -11.19 1.73 -15.17
C SER A 176 -11.36 1.10 -16.56
N ASP A 177 -10.25 0.89 -17.26
CA ASP A 177 -10.13 0.24 -18.57
C ASP A 177 -9.43 -1.13 -18.48
N PHE A 178 -9.08 -1.59 -17.28
CA PHE A 178 -8.50 -2.91 -17.02
C PHE A 178 -7.23 -3.21 -17.85
N LEU A 179 -6.45 -2.19 -18.19
CA LEU A 179 -5.21 -2.32 -18.98
C LEU A 179 -4.00 -2.81 -18.18
N GLN A 180 -4.13 -2.95 -16.85
CA GLN A 180 -3.02 -3.31 -15.97
C GLN A 180 -3.45 -4.39 -14.98
N VAL A 181 -2.55 -5.32 -14.69
CA VAL A 181 -2.73 -6.26 -13.58
C VAL A 181 -2.67 -5.49 -12.27
N SER A 182 -3.65 -5.71 -11.40
CA SER A 182 -3.72 -5.02 -10.11
C SER A 182 -2.57 -5.40 -9.19
N ARG A 183 -1.88 -4.37 -8.67
CA ARG A 183 -0.66 -4.55 -7.87
C ARG A 183 -0.76 -4.01 -6.45
N PHE A 184 -1.53 -2.95 -6.25
CA PHE A 184 -1.60 -2.21 -4.99
C PHE A 184 -3.00 -2.26 -4.39
N SER A 185 -3.59 -3.44 -4.33
CA SER A 185 -4.91 -3.65 -3.74
C SER A 185 -4.88 -3.30 -2.23
N PRO A 186 -5.93 -2.65 -1.69
CA PRO A 186 -7.17 -2.25 -2.36
C PRO A 186 -7.18 -0.79 -2.87
N VAL A 187 -6.03 -0.13 -3.02
CA VAL A 187 -5.96 1.18 -3.73
C VAL A 187 -6.23 1.00 -5.22
N ASP A 188 -5.77 -0.12 -5.77
CA ASP A 188 -6.20 -0.71 -7.04
C ASP A 188 -7.22 -1.83 -6.76
N TRP A 189 -7.78 -2.45 -7.79
CA TRP A 189 -8.73 -3.55 -7.63
C TRP A 189 -8.18 -4.70 -6.79
N GLU A 190 -8.84 -4.98 -5.67
CA GLU A 190 -8.78 -6.24 -4.95
C GLU A 190 -9.76 -7.20 -5.61
N LEU A 191 -9.26 -8.35 -6.07
CA LEU A 191 -10.02 -9.32 -6.85
C LEU A 191 -10.26 -10.58 -6.02
N THR A 192 -11.51 -11.03 -5.95
CA THR A 192 -11.87 -12.22 -5.18
C THR A 192 -11.45 -13.50 -5.91
N GLN A 193 -10.86 -14.42 -5.15
CA GLN A 193 -10.47 -15.76 -5.60
C GLN A 193 -10.84 -16.79 -4.52
N SER A 194 -12.14 -17.02 -4.29
CA SER A 194 -12.65 -17.88 -3.21
C SER A 194 -12.91 -19.34 -3.64
N GLY A 195 -12.80 -19.64 -4.94
CA GLY A 195 -13.21 -20.92 -5.52
C GLY A 195 -14.68 -20.95 -5.94
N GLU A 196 -15.55 -20.21 -5.25
CA GLU A 196 -16.95 -19.98 -5.65
C GLU A 196 -17.07 -18.79 -6.59
N ILE A 197 -16.31 -17.73 -6.33
CA ILE A 197 -16.19 -16.54 -7.17
C ILE A 197 -14.72 -16.37 -7.54
N GLY A 198 -14.47 -16.20 -8.83
CA GLY A 198 -13.14 -15.91 -9.38
C GLY A 198 -13.20 -14.64 -10.22
N VAL A 199 -12.30 -13.70 -9.92
CA VAL A 199 -12.14 -12.48 -10.71
C VAL A 199 -10.70 -12.33 -11.16
N THR A 200 -10.52 -11.95 -12.43
CA THR A 200 -9.21 -11.73 -13.03
C THR A 200 -9.26 -10.57 -14.02
N VAL A 201 -8.23 -9.71 -14.00
CA VAL A 201 -8.03 -8.73 -15.06
C VAL A 201 -7.30 -9.41 -16.22
N ASP A 202 -7.82 -9.24 -17.44
CA ASP A 202 -7.18 -9.60 -18.71
C ASP A 202 -6.73 -8.32 -19.44
N PRO A 203 -5.47 -7.87 -19.25
CA PRO A 203 -4.96 -6.67 -19.90
C PRO A 203 -4.90 -6.76 -21.42
N ALA A 204 -4.83 -7.97 -21.99
CA ALA A 204 -4.76 -8.14 -23.45
C ALA A 204 -6.11 -7.86 -24.11
N LYS A 205 -7.21 -8.06 -23.37
CA LYS A 205 -8.57 -7.76 -23.80
C LYS A 205 -9.14 -6.47 -23.20
N SER A 206 -8.39 -5.82 -22.30
CA SER A 206 -8.84 -4.63 -21.57
C SER A 206 -10.14 -4.90 -20.81
N SER A 207 -10.19 -6.02 -20.10
CA SER A 207 -11.42 -6.49 -19.46
C SER A 207 -11.19 -7.11 -18.09
N LEU A 208 -12.18 -6.96 -17.21
CA LEU A 208 -12.32 -7.72 -15.98
C LEU A 208 -13.24 -8.92 -16.24
N LEU A 209 -12.75 -10.12 -15.97
CA LEU A 209 -13.49 -11.37 -16.09
C LEU A 209 -13.96 -11.80 -14.70
N LEU A 210 -15.27 -12.00 -14.56
CA LEU A 210 -15.90 -12.48 -13.35
C LEU A 210 -16.55 -13.82 -13.66
N SER A 211 -16.24 -14.82 -12.87
CA SER A 211 -16.86 -16.15 -12.96
C SER A 211 -17.38 -16.57 -11.59
N SER A 212 -18.53 -17.25 -11.55
CA SER A 212 -19.01 -17.89 -10.34
C SER A 212 -19.58 -19.28 -10.58
N LEU A 213 -19.57 -20.10 -9.54
CA LEU A 213 -20.36 -21.31 -9.46
C LEU A 213 -21.86 -20.97 -9.31
N PRO A 214 -22.77 -21.92 -9.59
CA PRO A 214 -24.19 -21.79 -9.28
C PRO A 214 -24.41 -21.42 -7.81
N SER A 215 -25.51 -20.72 -7.52
CA SER A 215 -25.92 -20.36 -6.16
C SER A 215 -24.81 -19.69 -5.32
N SER A 216 -23.95 -18.88 -5.95
CA SER A 216 -22.85 -18.16 -5.29
C SER A 216 -23.13 -16.66 -5.27
N SER A 217 -22.75 -15.97 -4.20
CA SER A 217 -22.92 -14.51 -4.08
C SER A 217 -21.84 -13.90 -3.20
N GLY A 218 -21.40 -12.70 -3.54
CA GLY A 218 -20.42 -11.97 -2.74
C GLY A 218 -19.74 -10.83 -3.49
N ILE A 219 -18.80 -10.19 -2.79
CA ILE A 219 -17.94 -9.16 -3.38
C ILE A 219 -17.01 -9.85 -4.38
N ALA A 220 -17.15 -9.50 -5.65
CA ALA A 220 -16.33 -9.99 -6.73
C ALA A 220 -15.03 -9.18 -6.85
N ALA A 221 -15.13 -7.85 -6.75
CA ALA A 221 -13.98 -6.96 -6.74
C ALA A 221 -14.27 -5.70 -5.92
N ARG A 222 -13.23 -5.08 -5.37
CA ARG A 222 -13.37 -3.79 -4.69
C ARG A 222 -12.12 -2.92 -4.77
N GLN A 223 -12.27 -1.61 -4.60
CA GLN A 223 -11.16 -0.70 -4.37
C GLN A 223 -11.59 0.47 -3.48
N ILE A 224 -10.63 1.18 -2.91
CA ILE A 224 -10.89 2.47 -2.25
C ILE A 224 -10.75 3.63 -3.23
N ALA A 225 -11.66 4.58 -3.15
CA ALA A 225 -11.64 5.81 -3.95
C ALA A 225 -11.73 7.05 -3.06
N ALA A 226 -10.94 8.06 -3.37
CA ALA A 226 -11.05 9.38 -2.74
C ALA A 226 -12.14 10.17 -3.45
N LEU A 227 -13.27 10.39 -2.79
CA LEU A 227 -14.43 11.08 -3.35
C LEU A 227 -14.78 12.32 -2.54
N THR A 228 -15.24 13.35 -3.23
CA THR A 228 -15.79 14.57 -2.60
C THR A 228 -17.31 14.63 -2.83
N PRO A 229 -18.08 15.30 -1.96
CA PRO A 229 -19.51 15.51 -2.19
C PRO A 229 -19.80 16.09 -3.58
N GLY A 230 -20.87 15.62 -4.22
CA GLY A 230 -21.28 16.06 -5.54
C GLY A 230 -21.84 14.95 -6.42
N ARG A 231 -22.00 15.28 -7.71
CA ARG A 231 -22.56 14.37 -8.72
C ARG A 231 -21.46 13.64 -9.47
N TYR A 232 -21.64 12.34 -9.62
CA TYR A 232 -20.74 11.47 -10.38
C TYR A 232 -21.55 10.73 -11.44
N GLN A 233 -20.91 10.48 -12.57
CA GLN A 233 -21.44 9.61 -13.61
C GLN A 233 -20.66 8.31 -13.57
N LEU A 234 -21.36 7.22 -13.30
CA LEU A 234 -20.86 5.86 -13.40
C LEU A 234 -21.15 5.37 -14.82
N ASP A 235 -20.13 5.04 -15.59
CA ASP A 235 -20.28 4.46 -16.92
C ASP A 235 -19.68 3.05 -16.94
N TRP A 236 -20.38 2.10 -17.59
CA TRP A 236 -19.92 0.73 -17.70
C TRP A 236 -20.14 0.15 -19.11
N LYS A 237 -19.42 -0.93 -19.41
CA LYS A 237 -19.68 -1.79 -20.56
C LYS A 237 -19.52 -3.24 -20.15
N LEU A 238 -20.62 -3.98 -20.10
CA LEU A 238 -20.70 -5.34 -19.59
C LEU A 238 -21.27 -6.29 -20.63
N THR A 239 -20.80 -7.55 -20.63
CA THR A 239 -21.37 -8.64 -21.42
C THR A 239 -21.44 -9.95 -20.61
N GLY A 240 -22.35 -10.84 -20.99
CA GLY A 240 -22.47 -12.19 -20.42
C GLY A 240 -23.57 -12.35 -19.35
N LEU A 241 -24.08 -11.23 -18.81
CA LEU A 241 -25.15 -11.26 -17.80
C LEU A 241 -26.47 -11.78 -18.38
N LYS A 242 -26.81 -11.41 -19.64
CA LYS A 242 -28.01 -11.95 -20.31
C LYS A 242 -27.98 -13.46 -20.54
N ALA A 243 -26.80 -14.07 -20.61
CA ALA A 243 -26.66 -15.52 -20.78
C ALA A 243 -26.93 -16.28 -19.48
N SER A 244 -27.02 -15.58 -18.34
CA SER A 244 -27.26 -16.14 -17.01
C SER A 244 -28.50 -15.51 -16.36
N PRO A 245 -29.73 -15.87 -16.79
CA PRO A 245 -30.94 -15.33 -16.20
C PRO A 245 -30.99 -15.55 -14.68
N GLY A 246 -31.28 -14.50 -13.91
CA GLY A 246 -31.30 -14.55 -12.45
C GLY A 246 -29.98 -14.13 -11.78
N ALA A 247 -28.89 -13.98 -12.55
CA ALA A 247 -27.66 -13.36 -12.08
C ALA A 247 -27.82 -11.83 -12.05
N GLU A 248 -27.22 -11.19 -11.05
CA GLU A 248 -27.13 -9.73 -10.96
C GLU A 248 -25.70 -9.30 -10.63
N LEU A 249 -25.23 -8.25 -11.29
CA LEU A 249 -24.02 -7.54 -10.88
C LEU A 249 -24.43 -6.18 -10.30
N ARG A 250 -24.03 -5.90 -9.08
CA ARG A 250 -24.34 -4.66 -8.36
C ARG A 250 -23.06 -3.90 -8.06
N TYR A 251 -23.18 -2.58 -7.97
CA TYR A 251 -22.15 -1.74 -7.34
C TYR A 251 -22.64 -1.28 -5.97
N ARG A 252 -21.70 -1.12 -5.04
CA ARG A 252 -21.94 -0.50 -3.74
C ARG A 252 -20.85 0.50 -3.42
N LEU A 253 -21.26 1.72 -3.09
CA LEU A 253 -20.40 2.76 -2.53
C LEU A 253 -20.65 2.86 -1.04
N SER A 254 -19.62 2.73 -0.21
CA SER A 254 -19.75 2.85 1.25
C SER A 254 -18.58 3.63 1.85
N CYS A 255 -18.82 4.37 2.94
CA CYS A 255 -17.75 5.12 3.60
C CYS A 255 -16.75 4.15 4.25
N THR A 256 -15.44 4.41 4.12
CA THR A 256 -14.41 3.56 4.75
C THR A 256 -14.22 3.84 6.25
N ASP A 257 -14.75 4.96 6.76
CA ASP A 257 -14.70 5.32 8.18
C ASP A 257 -15.94 4.80 8.92
N PRO A 258 -15.81 3.81 9.81
CA PRO A 258 -16.94 3.25 10.56
C PRO A 258 -17.54 4.25 11.57
N GLY A 259 -16.80 5.28 12.00
CA GLY A 259 -17.23 6.28 12.98
C GLY A 259 -18.07 7.42 12.40
N ILE A 260 -18.00 7.66 11.09
CA ILE A 260 -18.82 8.66 10.39
C ILE A 260 -20.14 8.00 9.98
N SER A 261 -21.10 7.96 10.92
CA SER A 261 -22.48 7.48 10.69
C SER A 261 -22.58 6.24 9.78
N GLY A 262 -21.82 5.21 10.16
CA GLY A 262 -22.30 3.83 10.25
C GLY A 262 -22.65 3.15 8.95
N GLY A 263 -21.66 2.68 8.19
CA GLY A 263 -21.77 1.51 7.30
C GLY A 263 -22.89 1.49 6.25
N LYS A 264 -23.66 2.57 6.11
CA LYS A 264 -24.75 2.70 5.15
C LYS A 264 -24.11 2.99 3.80
N SER A 265 -24.51 2.21 2.81
CA SER A 265 -24.20 2.48 1.41
C SER A 265 -24.51 3.94 1.11
N ALA A 266 -23.50 4.70 0.72
CA ALA A 266 -23.66 6.06 0.23
C ALA A 266 -24.45 6.06 -1.08
N ASP A 267 -24.29 5.02 -1.89
CA ASP A 267 -25.05 4.73 -3.10
C ASP A 267 -24.91 3.22 -3.42
N SER A 268 -25.85 2.67 -4.17
CA SER A 268 -25.79 1.31 -4.70
C SER A 268 -26.79 1.15 -5.85
N GLY A 269 -26.43 0.36 -6.87
CA GLY A 269 -27.26 0.12 -8.03
C GLY A 269 -26.88 -1.16 -8.77
N GLN A 270 -27.63 -1.50 -9.81
CA GLN A 270 -27.42 -2.68 -10.66
C GLN A 270 -26.75 -2.29 -11.98
N LEU A 271 -25.77 -3.08 -12.41
CA LEU A 271 -25.10 -2.92 -13.70
C LEU A 271 -25.79 -3.81 -14.74
N GLY A 272 -26.47 -3.20 -15.70
CA GLY A 272 -27.15 -3.90 -16.78
C GLY A 272 -26.20 -4.35 -17.91
N GLU A 273 -26.64 -5.33 -18.70
CA GLU A 273 -25.94 -5.77 -19.93
C GLU A 273 -25.74 -4.63 -20.94
N GLY A 274 -24.58 -4.62 -21.59
CA GLY A 274 -24.23 -3.68 -22.63
C GLY A 274 -23.53 -2.43 -22.08
N ALA A 275 -23.56 -1.35 -22.85
CA ALA A 275 -23.08 -0.05 -22.38
C ALA A 275 -24.19 0.65 -21.60
N GLY A 276 -23.88 1.10 -20.38
CA GLY A 276 -24.82 1.78 -19.51
C GLY A 276 -24.18 2.94 -18.76
N SER A 277 -25.04 3.77 -18.16
CA SER A 277 -24.62 4.95 -17.41
C SER A 277 -25.64 5.29 -16.33
N GLU A 278 -25.17 5.66 -15.15
CA GLU A 278 -25.98 6.02 -13.98
C GLU A 278 -25.42 7.25 -13.26
N MET A 279 -26.31 8.06 -12.69
CA MET A 279 -25.95 9.25 -11.94
C MET A 279 -25.95 8.98 -10.43
N ILE A 280 -24.77 9.07 -9.84
CA ILE A 280 -24.54 8.89 -8.41
C ILE A 280 -24.52 10.27 -7.74
N ASN A 281 -25.28 10.43 -6.67
CA ASN A 281 -25.33 11.67 -5.89
C ASN A 281 -24.72 11.45 -4.51
N LEU A 282 -23.46 11.86 -4.34
CA LEU A 282 -22.80 11.77 -3.03
C LEU A 282 -23.20 12.97 -2.16
N PRO A 283 -23.92 12.74 -1.04
CA PRO A 283 -24.33 13.80 -0.14
C PRO A 283 -23.12 14.42 0.57
N ALA A 284 -23.34 15.59 1.18
CA ALA A 284 -22.34 16.19 2.05
C ALA A 284 -22.02 15.26 3.21
N SER A 285 -20.75 14.88 3.34
CA SER A 285 -20.25 13.98 4.37
C SER A 285 -18.80 14.35 4.70
N PRO A 286 -18.34 14.19 5.96
CA PRO A 286 -16.92 14.29 6.28
C PRO A 286 -16.10 13.10 5.76
N CYS A 287 -16.76 12.07 5.22
CA CYS A 287 -16.09 10.93 4.61
C CYS A 287 -15.36 11.32 3.32
N ARG A 288 -14.05 11.05 3.28
CA ARG A 288 -13.19 11.33 2.11
C ARG A 288 -12.87 10.10 1.28
N TRP A 289 -12.97 8.92 1.88
CA TRP A 289 -12.57 7.65 1.29
C TRP A 289 -13.76 6.71 1.29
N TYR A 290 -14.01 6.10 0.14
CA TYR A 290 -15.15 5.20 -0.06
C TYR A 290 -14.66 3.87 -0.60
N TRP A 291 -15.24 2.78 -0.10
CA TRP A 291 -15.22 1.50 -0.78
C TRP A 291 -16.13 1.58 -1.99
N PHE A 292 -15.57 1.27 -3.16
CA PHE A 292 -16.34 0.93 -4.35
C PHE A 292 -16.25 -0.58 -4.54
N GLU A 293 -17.38 -1.26 -4.42
CA GLU A 293 -17.47 -2.71 -4.45
C GLU A 293 -18.35 -3.15 -5.62
N LEU A 294 -17.93 -4.21 -6.30
CA LEU A 294 -18.73 -4.96 -7.27
C LEU A 294 -19.17 -6.25 -6.60
N GLU A 295 -20.47 -6.47 -6.54
CA GLU A 295 -21.09 -7.64 -5.94
C GLU A 295 -21.78 -8.46 -7.02
N LEU A 296 -21.39 -9.73 -7.13
CA LEU A 296 -22.05 -10.69 -8.00
C LEU A 296 -23.03 -11.48 -7.15
N ASP A 297 -24.31 -11.49 -7.56
CA ASP A 297 -25.36 -12.31 -6.96
C ASP A 297 -25.85 -13.32 -8.00
N ALA A 298 -25.54 -14.59 -7.77
CA ALA A 298 -25.99 -15.72 -8.58
C ALA A 298 -26.77 -16.75 -7.74
N MET A 299 -27.41 -16.32 -6.64
CA MET A 299 -28.16 -17.22 -5.73
C MET A 299 -29.27 -18.01 -6.45
N ASN A 300 -29.89 -17.40 -7.46
CA ASN A 300 -31.02 -17.97 -8.19
C ASN A 300 -30.62 -18.52 -9.58
N VAL A 301 -29.34 -18.88 -9.76
CA VAL A 301 -28.82 -19.38 -11.03
C VAL A 301 -28.37 -20.83 -10.86
N ASP A 302 -28.87 -21.71 -11.71
CA ASP A 302 -28.60 -23.16 -11.67
C ASP A 302 -27.31 -23.54 -12.43
N SER A 303 -26.73 -22.60 -13.18
CA SER A 303 -25.48 -22.76 -13.93
C SER A 303 -24.41 -21.79 -13.45
N GLY A 304 -23.16 -22.03 -13.86
CA GLY A 304 -22.10 -21.03 -13.66
C GLY A 304 -22.42 -19.74 -14.39
N VAL A 305 -21.92 -18.63 -13.85
CA VAL A 305 -22.09 -17.28 -14.41
C VAL A 305 -20.73 -16.80 -14.90
N ASP A 306 -20.65 -16.34 -16.14
CA ASP A 306 -19.47 -15.70 -16.71
C ASP A 306 -19.83 -14.31 -17.22
N ILE A 307 -19.18 -13.29 -16.67
CA ILE A 307 -19.38 -11.88 -16.99
C ILE A 307 -18.05 -11.26 -17.39
N THR A 308 -18.08 -10.46 -18.46
CA THR A 308 -16.95 -9.64 -18.88
C THR A 308 -17.31 -8.17 -18.75
N LEU A 309 -16.50 -7.42 -18.02
CA LEU A 309 -16.62 -5.97 -17.84
C LEU A 309 -15.45 -5.28 -18.56
N ASP A 310 -15.73 -4.63 -19.68
CA ASP A 310 -14.71 -3.98 -20.53
C ASP A 310 -14.35 -2.57 -20.02
N ARG A 311 -15.26 -1.96 -19.26
CA ARG A 311 -15.09 -0.60 -18.74
C ARG A 311 -15.92 -0.41 -17.49
N LEU A 312 -15.34 0.29 -16.52
CA LEU A 312 -16.05 0.80 -15.36
C LEU A 312 -15.39 2.09 -14.87
N SER A 313 -16.01 3.22 -15.16
CA SER A 313 -15.48 4.55 -14.82
C SER A 313 -16.42 5.32 -13.93
N LEU A 314 -15.88 6.06 -12.97
CA LEU A 314 -16.64 6.95 -12.08
C LEU A 314 -16.09 8.37 -12.21
N ARG A 315 -16.81 9.24 -12.93
CA ARG A 315 -16.32 10.59 -13.24
C ARG A 315 -17.14 11.65 -12.52
N ARG A 316 -16.48 12.61 -11.90
CA ARG A 316 -17.17 13.76 -11.30
C ARG A 316 -17.75 14.63 -12.41
N GLN A 317 -19.05 14.90 -12.35
CA GLN A 317 -19.69 15.87 -13.24
C GLN A 317 -19.31 17.27 -12.78
N VAL A 318 -18.51 17.96 -13.59
CA VAL A 318 -18.25 19.39 -13.37
C VAL A 318 -19.43 20.16 -13.96
N ALA A 319 -20.07 21.01 -13.15
CA ALA A 319 -21.13 21.88 -13.64
C ALA A 319 -20.59 22.74 -14.79
N GLY A 320 -20.91 22.38 -16.04
CA GLY A 320 -20.45 23.09 -17.23
C GLY A 320 -20.16 22.25 -18.48
N SER A 321 -20.04 20.92 -18.41
CA SER A 321 -19.73 20.07 -19.58
C SER A 321 -20.94 19.41 -20.24
N GLY A 322 -22.08 20.12 -20.28
CA GLY A 322 -23.23 19.68 -21.07
C GLY A 322 -22.92 19.78 -22.56
N ARG A 323 -22.64 18.65 -23.23
CA ARG A 323 -22.71 18.57 -24.68
C ARG A 323 -24.14 18.94 -25.10
N PRO A 324 -24.36 19.95 -25.97
CA PRO A 324 -25.70 20.29 -26.39
C PRO A 324 -26.30 19.13 -27.19
N VAL A 325 -27.42 18.62 -26.70
CA VAL A 325 -28.28 17.68 -27.45
C VAL A 325 -28.76 18.41 -28.70
N ARG A 326 -28.26 18.03 -29.87
CA ARG A 326 -28.82 18.47 -31.15
C ARG A 326 -30.24 17.92 -31.25
N ARG A 327 -31.24 18.81 -31.14
CA ARG A 327 -32.62 18.50 -31.54
C ARG A 327 -32.64 18.23 -33.05
N PRO A 328 -33.34 17.20 -33.53
CA PRO A 328 -33.55 17.02 -34.95
C PRO A 328 -34.46 18.14 -35.48
N VAL A 329 -34.04 18.76 -36.57
CA VAL A 329 -34.87 19.67 -37.37
C VAL A 329 -35.92 18.80 -38.06
N GLN A 330 -37.19 19.03 -37.76
CA GLN A 330 -38.30 18.52 -38.57
C GLN A 330 -38.43 19.43 -39.80
N ASN A 331 -38.35 18.81 -40.99
CA ASN A 331 -38.86 19.36 -42.24
C ASN A 331 -40.27 18.81 -42.48
#